data_AF-A0A1F2WTW5-F1
#
_entry.id   AF-A0A1F2WTW5-F1
#
_cell.length_a   1.000
_cell.length_b   1.000
_cell.length_c   1.000
_cell.angle_alpha   90.00
_cell.angle_beta   90.00
_cell.angle_gamma   90.00
#
_symmetry.space_group_name_H-M   'P 1'
#
loop_
_entity.id
_entity.type
_entity.pdbx_description
1 polymer ?
#
loop_
_entity_poly.entity_id
_entity_poly.type
_entity_poly.pdbx_seq_one_letter_code
_entity_poly.pdbx_strand_id
1 'polypeptide(L)'
;MGTFVALYSVLAFLVPVVVVGAIVYLIFRRRNGQGGITAYHALIAYFYAVTAASIFIGAVGLAYLLNVAFAEFYDGVELLGNTTTGFALLAIGALLLLLHWWGRKVMEDRHDTGTRTVKRVYLFSMLALSSISGLVSMPLALVTGARYSLGDRYYVDTPNTYLAVALVVVLVWSYYFWRVAKELRADRS
;
A
#
# COMPACT_ATOMS: atom_id res chain seq x y z
N MET A 1 -8.74 -21.17 18.43
CA MET A 1 -8.82 -20.49 17.12
C MET A 1 -9.30 -19.04 17.22
N GLY A 2 -10.34 -18.72 18.02
CA GLY A 2 -10.91 -17.35 18.08
C GLY A 2 -10.01 -16.23 18.63
N THR A 3 -9.13 -16.51 19.60
CA THR A 3 -8.28 -15.47 20.23
C THR A 3 -7.15 -14.98 19.32
N PHE A 4 -6.56 -15.87 18.52
CA PHE A 4 -5.51 -15.53 17.56
C PHE A 4 -6.06 -14.70 16.39
N VAL A 5 -7.23 -15.07 15.86
CA VAL A 5 -7.92 -14.31 14.81
C VAL A 5 -8.31 -12.92 15.32
N ALA A 6 -8.86 -12.82 16.54
CA ALA A 6 -9.20 -11.53 17.14
C ALA A 6 -7.96 -10.63 17.32
N LEU A 7 -6.85 -11.18 17.83
CA LEU A 7 -5.60 -10.43 17.97
C LEU A 7 -5.06 -9.96 16.61
N TYR A 8 -5.11 -10.83 15.60
CA TYR A 8 -4.69 -10.51 14.24
C TYR A 8 -5.55 -9.40 13.63
N SER A 9 -6.89 -9.48 13.74
CA SER A 9 -7.80 -8.44 13.25
C SER A 9 -7.58 -7.10 13.95
N VAL A 10 -7.33 -7.12 15.26
CA VAL A 10 -6.99 -5.90 16.01
C VAL A 10 -5.67 -5.32 15.53
N LEU A 11 -4.60 -6.11 15.42
CA LEU A 11 -3.30 -5.64 14.96
C LEU A 11 -3.34 -5.12 13.51
N ALA A 12 -4.06 -5.83 12.62
CA ALA A 12 -4.26 -5.43 11.23
C ALA A 12 -5.02 -4.10 11.10
N PHE A 13 -5.89 -3.76 12.04
CA PHE A 13 -6.58 -2.47 12.11
C PHE A 13 -5.74 -1.39 12.83
N LEU A 14 -5.01 -1.77 13.88
CA LEU A 14 -4.20 -0.87 14.69
C LEU A 14 -3.05 -0.26 13.89
N VAL A 15 -2.45 -1.05 12.99
CA VAL A 15 -1.37 -0.60 12.10
C VAL A 15 -1.80 0.60 11.23
N PRO A 16 -2.88 0.53 10.43
CA PRO A 16 -3.39 1.68 9.69
C PRO A 16 -3.69 2.88 10.58
N VAL A 17 -4.30 2.67 11.74
CA VAL A 17 -4.66 3.74 12.68
C VAL A 17 -3.42 4.43 13.25
N VAL A 18 -2.40 3.67 13.64
CA VAL A 18 -1.13 4.22 14.13
C VAL A 18 -0.37 4.95 13.03
N VAL A 19 -0.40 4.45 11.79
CA VAL A 19 0.25 5.14 10.67
C VAL A 19 -0.49 6.43 10.32
N VAL A 20 -1.82 6.41 10.24
CA VAL A 20 -2.63 7.63 10.06
C VAL A 20 -2.37 8.60 11.20
N GLY A 21 -2.36 8.13 12.45
CA GLY A 21 -2.05 8.91 13.64
C GLY A 21 -0.65 9.52 13.61
N ALA A 22 0.36 8.77 13.16
CA ALA A 22 1.73 9.24 13.02
C ALA A 22 1.87 10.30 11.91
N ILE A 23 1.18 10.10 10.77
CA ILE A 23 1.14 11.07 9.68
C ILE A 23 0.48 12.37 10.15
N VAL A 24 -0.68 12.27 10.79
CA VAL A 24 -1.40 13.41 11.38
C VAL A 24 -0.50 14.11 12.41
N TYR A 25 0.11 13.36 13.33
CA TYR A 25 1.03 13.90 14.32
C TYR A 25 2.22 14.64 13.70
N LEU A 26 2.83 14.11 12.64
CA LEU A 26 3.96 14.77 11.95
C LEU A 26 3.53 16.05 11.24
N ILE A 27 2.32 16.08 10.67
CA ILE A 27 1.73 17.29 10.09
C ILE A 27 1.49 18.33 11.20
N PHE A 28 0.90 17.93 12.32
CA PHE A 28 0.58 18.84 13.44
C PHE A 28 1.82 19.31 14.20
N ARG A 29 2.83 18.46 14.43
CA ARG A 29 4.04 18.82 15.18
C ARG A 29 4.84 19.94 14.51
N ARG A 30 4.77 20.08 13.19
CA ARG A 30 5.39 21.20 12.47
C ARG A 30 4.65 22.54 12.63
N ARG A 31 3.42 22.57 13.17
CA ARG A 31 2.70 23.84 13.45
C ARG A 31 3.38 24.71 14.51
N ASN A 32 4.20 24.15 15.40
CA ASN A 32 4.81 24.92 16.49
C ASN A 32 6.08 25.71 16.08
N GLY A 33 6.48 25.68 14.80
CA GLY A 33 7.78 26.20 14.36
C GLY A 33 7.76 27.49 13.54
N GLN A 34 7.14 27.53 12.35
CA GLN A 34 7.20 28.67 11.41
C GLN A 34 6.33 28.39 10.16
N GLY A 35 5.51 29.35 9.74
CA GLY A 35 4.79 29.38 8.45
C GLY A 35 3.46 28.62 8.42
N GLY A 36 2.34 29.33 8.27
CA GLY A 36 1.01 28.73 8.14
C GLY A 36 0.86 27.84 6.89
N ILE A 37 0.04 26.78 6.98
CA ILE A 37 -0.31 25.94 5.83
C ILE A 37 -1.11 26.81 4.85
N THR A 38 -0.55 27.08 3.67
CA THR A 38 -1.29 27.78 2.62
C THR A 38 -2.29 26.83 1.96
N ALA A 39 -3.37 27.38 1.36
CA ALA A 39 -4.33 26.59 0.60
C ALA A 39 -3.66 25.74 -0.50
N TYR A 40 -2.54 26.23 -1.05
CA TYR A 40 -1.72 25.51 -2.02
C TYR A 40 -1.05 24.25 -1.44
N HIS A 41 -0.44 24.35 -0.26
CA HIS A 41 0.15 23.18 0.42
C HIS A 41 -0.90 22.14 0.79
N ALA A 42 -2.09 22.58 1.22
CA ALA A 42 -3.20 21.70 1.51
C ALA A 42 -3.68 20.94 0.26
N LEU A 43 -3.79 21.62 -0.88
CA LEU A 43 -4.17 21.02 -2.15
C LEU A 43 -3.15 19.97 -2.63
N ILE A 44 -1.85 20.24 -2.50
CA ILE A 44 -0.80 19.28 -2.85
C ILE A 44 -0.86 18.06 -1.93
N ALA A 45 -1.06 18.27 -0.62
CA ALA A 45 -1.22 17.17 0.33
C ALA A 45 -2.44 16.30 -0.01
N TYR A 46 -3.56 16.91 -0.42
CA TYR A 46 -4.73 16.19 -0.93
C TYR A 46 -4.38 15.31 -2.14
N PHE A 47 -3.70 15.86 -3.15
CA PHE A 47 -3.31 15.06 -4.33
C PHE A 47 -2.43 13.87 -3.96
N TYR A 48 -1.47 14.05 -3.04
CA TYR A 48 -0.64 12.95 -2.54
C TYR A 48 -1.44 11.91 -1.75
N ALA A 49 -2.39 12.34 -0.91
CA ALA A 49 -3.25 11.45 -0.15
C ALA A 49 -4.14 10.60 -1.06
N VAL A 50 -4.78 11.21 -2.06
CA VAL A 50 -5.60 10.46 -3.02
C VAL A 50 -4.76 9.57 -3.92
N THR A 51 -3.55 10.01 -4.31
CA THR A 51 -2.58 9.14 -5.02
C THR A 51 -2.25 7.89 -4.20
N ALA A 52 -1.96 8.05 -2.90
CA ALA A 52 -1.68 6.93 -2.00
C ALA A 52 -2.88 5.96 -1.93
N ALA A 53 -4.08 6.48 -1.69
CA ALA A 53 -5.30 5.68 -1.64
C ALA A 53 -5.54 4.91 -2.96
N SER A 54 -5.35 5.58 -4.09
CA SER A 54 -5.52 4.98 -5.43
C SER A 54 -4.55 3.82 -5.66
N ILE A 55 -3.31 3.95 -5.21
CA ILE A 55 -2.30 2.88 -5.30
C ILE A 55 -2.70 1.68 -4.44
N PHE A 56 -3.21 1.89 -3.22
CA PHE A 56 -3.69 0.78 -2.40
C PHE A 56 -4.93 0.11 -2.98
N ILE A 57 -5.89 0.88 -3.50
CA ILE A 57 -7.07 0.32 -4.19
C ILE A 57 -6.63 -0.53 -5.39
N GLY A 58 -5.73 -0.01 -6.22
CA GLY A 58 -5.17 -0.75 -7.36
C GLY A 58 -4.38 -1.99 -6.94
N ALA A 59 -3.58 -1.89 -5.88
CA ALA A 59 -2.83 -3.01 -5.31
C ALA A 59 -3.76 -4.13 -4.79
N VAL A 60 -4.86 -3.76 -4.12
CA VAL A 60 -5.88 -4.72 -3.70
C VAL A 60 -6.51 -5.39 -4.93
N GLY A 61 -6.92 -4.62 -5.94
CA GLY A 61 -7.46 -5.17 -7.19
C GLY A 61 -6.50 -6.15 -7.87
N LEU A 62 -5.21 -5.80 -7.95
CA LEU A 62 -4.18 -6.68 -8.49
C LEU A 62 -3.99 -7.96 -7.66
N ALA A 63 -4.05 -7.85 -6.34
CA ALA A 63 -3.97 -9.02 -5.45
C ALA A 63 -5.17 -9.96 -5.66
N TYR A 64 -6.38 -9.43 -5.88
CA TYR A 64 -7.55 -10.25 -6.24
C TYR A 64 -7.33 -11.00 -7.56
N LEU A 65 -6.80 -10.33 -8.59
CA LEU A 65 -6.54 -10.96 -9.88
C LEU A 65 -5.46 -12.04 -9.80
N LEU A 66 -4.36 -11.78 -9.09
CA LEU A 66 -3.33 -12.79 -8.85
C LEU A 66 -3.86 -13.95 -8.02
N ASN A 67 -4.74 -13.69 -7.05
CA ASN A 67 -5.36 -14.74 -6.26
C ASN A 67 -6.24 -15.66 -7.14
N VAL A 68 -7.00 -15.09 -8.08
CA VAL A 68 -7.75 -15.90 -9.07
C VAL A 68 -6.80 -16.72 -9.92
N ALA A 69 -5.75 -16.11 -10.47
CA ALA A 69 -4.77 -16.81 -11.30
C ALA A 69 -4.09 -17.97 -10.54
N PHE A 70 -3.76 -17.77 -9.26
CA PHE A 70 -3.20 -18.82 -8.42
C PHE A 70 -4.23 -19.88 -8.01
N ALA A 71 -5.47 -19.51 -7.75
CA ALA A 71 -6.54 -20.47 -7.48
C ALA A 71 -6.79 -21.39 -8.69
N GLU A 72 -6.80 -20.83 -9.89
CA GLU A 72 -6.88 -21.61 -11.12
C GLU A 72 -5.67 -22.56 -11.26
N PHE A 73 -4.46 -22.05 -10.99
CA PHE A 73 -3.23 -22.85 -11.05
C PHE A 73 -3.17 -23.99 -10.02
N TYR A 74 -3.60 -23.76 -8.78
CA TYR A 74 -3.51 -24.75 -7.69
C TYR A 74 -4.72 -25.68 -7.62
N ASP A 75 -5.94 -25.14 -7.79
CA ASP A 75 -7.20 -25.84 -7.53
C ASP A 75 -7.98 -26.18 -8.81
N GLY A 76 -7.61 -25.61 -9.97
CA GLY A 76 -8.32 -25.82 -11.23
C GLY A 76 -9.74 -25.23 -11.27
N VAL A 77 -10.06 -24.32 -10.35
CA VAL A 77 -11.39 -23.71 -10.21
C VAL A 77 -11.44 -22.32 -10.85
N GLU A 78 -12.38 -22.11 -11.78
CA GLU A 78 -12.68 -20.78 -12.33
C GLU A 78 -13.50 -19.94 -11.33
N LEU A 79 -12.83 -19.00 -10.65
CA LEU A 79 -13.48 -18.09 -9.70
C LEU A 79 -14.05 -16.84 -10.40
N LEU A 80 -15.12 -17.00 -11.19
CA LEU A 80 -15.78 -15.90 -11.92
C LEU A 80 -16.16 -14.70 -11.01
N GLY A 81 -16.51 -14.93 -9.74
CA GLY A 81 -16.95 -13.89 -8.82
C GLY A 81 -15.86 -12.94 -8.31
N ASN A 82 -14.60 -13.39 -8.23
CA ASN A 82 -13.49 -12.56 -7.72
C ASN A 82 -12.81 -11.74 -8.82
N THR A 83 -12.86 -12.21 -10.08
CA THR A 83 -12.23 -11.56 -11.22
C THR A 83 -12.85 -10.20 -11.52
N THR A 84 -14.18 -10.10 -11.51
CA THR A 84 -14.89 -8.84 -11.73
C THR A 84 -14.52 -7.79 -10.68
N THR A 85 -14.46 -8.20 -9.40
CA THR A 85 -14.06 -7.32 -8.30
C THR A 85 -12.61 -6.86 -8.45
N GLY A 86 -11.71 -7.78 -8.80
CA GLY A 86 -10.30 -7.46 -9.06
C GLY A 86 -10.13 -6.42 -10.17
N PHE A 87 -10.81 -6.61 -11.31
CA PHE A 87 -10.79 -5.66 -12.42
C PHE A 87 -11.42 -4.32 -12.05
N ALA A 88 -12.55 -4.31 -11.35
CA ALA A 88 -13.23 -3.08 -10.94
C ALA A 88 -12.33 -2.24 -10.01
N LEU A 89 -11.73 -2.85 -8.99
CA LEU A 89 -10.82 -2.17 -8.08
C LEU A 89 -9.55 -1.68 -8.79
N LEU A 90 -8.97 -2.50 -9.68
CA LEU A 90 -7.80 -2.10 -10.45
C LEU A 90 -8.11 -0.92 -11.37
N ALA A 91 -9.25 -0.95 -12.06
CA ALA A 91 -9.68 0.12 -12.96
C ALA A 91 -9.97 1.43 -12.20
N ILE A 92 -10.70 1.36 -11.08
CA ILE A 92 -10.97 2.53 -10.23
C ILE A 92 -9.67 3.10 -9.68
N GLY A 93 -8.80 2.25 -9.14
CA GLY A 93 -7.49 2.65 -8.62
C GLY A 93 -6.64 3.32 -9.69
N ALA A 94 -6.58 2.74 -10.91
CA ALA A 94 -5.84 3.31 -12.03
C ALA A 94 -6.41 4.67 -12.49
N LEU A 95 -7.74 4.79 -12.60
CA LEU A 95 -8.39 6.02 -13.04
C LEU A 95 -8.17 7.16 -12.04
N LEU A 96 -8.36 6.90 -10.75
CA LEU A 96 -8.10 7.87 -9.69
C LEU A 96 -6.62 8.26 -9.64
N LEU A 97 -5.71 7.28 -9.82
CA LEU A 97 -4.27 7.51 -9.85
C LEU A 97 -3.88 8.43 -11.01
N LEU A 98 -4.35 8.16 -12.23
CA LEU A 98 -4.04 8.97 -13.40
C LEU A 98 -4.55 10.40 -13.25
N LEU A 99 -5.79 10.56 -12.80
CA LEU A 99 -6.42 11.87 -12.59
C LEU A 99 -5.63 12.71 -11.57
N HIS A 100 -5.32 12.14 -10.40
CA HIS A 100 -4.67 12.86 -9.32
C HIS A 100 -3.17 13.03 -9.53
N TRP A 101 -2.53 12.09 -10.23
CA TRP A 101 -1.14 12.23 -10.66
C TRP A 101 -0.99 13.39 -11.64
N TRP A 102 -1.90 13.50 -12.63
CA TRP A 102 -1.88 14.61 -13.57
C TRP A 102 -2.20 15.93 -12.89
N GLY A 103 -3.25 15.99 -12.05
CA GLY A 103 -3.59 17.17 -11.27
C GLY A 103 -2.42 17.66 -10.40
N ARG A 104 -1.70 16.74 -9.75
CA ARG A 104 -0.48 17.08 -9.00
C ARG A 104 0.61 17.66 -9.90
N LYS A 105 0.87 17.02 -11.05
CA LYS A 105 1.94 17.45 -11.97
C LYS A 105 1.72 18.88 -12.47
N VAL A 106 0.47 19.27 -12.71
CA VAL A 106 0.11 20.65 -13.10
C VAL A 106 0.37 21.65 -11.96
N MET A 107 0.20 21.23 -10.71
CA MET A 107 0.33 22.11 -9.54
C MET A 107 1.76 22.23 -9.00
N GLU A 108 2.62 21.23 -9.22
CA GLU A 108 3.98 21.16 -8.65
C GLU A 108 5.04 22.06 -9.32
N ASP A 109 4.66 22.92 -10.28
CA ASP A 109 5.59 23.82 -11.00
C ASP A 109 6.29 24.88 -10.10
N ARG A 110 5.90 25.00 -8.82
CA ARG A 110 6.55 25.90 -7.86
C ARG A 110 7.41 25.11 -6.87
N HIS A 111 8.73 25.25 -7.00
CA HIS A 111 9.75 24.62 -6.16
C HIS A 111 9.85 25.27 -4.76
N ASP A 112 8.77 25.18 -3.99
CA ASP A 112 8.65 25.67 -2.61
C ASP A 112 9.06 24.60 -1.57
N THR A 113 9.58 25.01 -0.42
CA THR A 113 10.10 24.09 0.62
C THR A 113 9.00 23.24 1.29
N GLY A 114 7.79 23.76 1.39
CA GLY A 114 6.60 23.06 1.87
C GLY A 114 6.16 21.92 0.95
N THR A 115 6.18 22.10 -0.37
CA THR A 115 5.84 21.03 -1.33
C THR A 115 6.83 19.86 -1.25
N ARG A 116 8.13 20.16 -1.12
CA ARG A 116 9.18 19.14 -0.87
C ARG A 116 8.93 18.35 0.42
N THR A 117 8.48 19.03 1.48
CA THR A 117 8.14 18.38 2.75
C THR A 117 6.97 17.41 2.56
N VAL A 118 5.88 17.85 1.92
CA VAL A 118 4.69 17.01 1.69
C VAL A 118 5.05 15.76 0.88
N LYS A 119 5.86 15.91 -0.18
CA LYS A 119 6.37 14.80 -0.98
C LYS A 119 7.15 13.79 -0.12
N ARG A 120 8.05 14.26 0.75
CA ARG A 120 8.81 13.36 1.64
C ARG A 120 7.91 12.62 2.61
N VAL A 121 6.97 13.32 3.26
CA VAL A 121 5.99 12.69 4.16
C VAL A 121 5.22 11.60 3.43
N TYR A 122 4.73 11.87 2.21
CA TYR A 122 4.08 10.87 1.37
C TYR A 122 4.98 9.65 1.08
N LEU A 123 6.23 9.87 0.64
CA LEU A 123 7.14 8.77 0.29
C LEU A 123 7.47 7.87 1.50
N PHE A 124 7.80 8.48 2.64
CA PHE A 124 8.08 7.72 3.86
C PHE A 124 6.84 7.00 4.39
N SER A 125 5.66 7.62 4.28
CA SER A 125 4.39 6.99 4.69
C SER A 125 4.06 5.77 3.83
N MET A 126 4.21 5.88 2.51
CA MET A 126 3.96 4.75 1.60
C MET A 126 4.97 3.61 1.82
N LEU A 127 6.24 3.95 2.05
CA LEU A 127 7.26 2.96 2.41
C LEU A 127 6.92 2.27 3.74
N ALA A 128 6.52 3.03 4.76
CA ALA A 128 6.13 2.47 6.05
C ALA A 128 4.91 1.55 5.93
N LEU A 129 3.83 2.00 5.29
CA LEU A 129 2.62 1.20 5.08
C LEU A 129 2.92 -0.09 4.34
N SER A 130 3.64 -0.03 3.22
CA SER A 130 4.01 -1.22 2.46
C SER A 130 4.96 -2.15 3.23
N SER A 131 5.86 -1.61 4.05
CA SER A 131 6.72 -2.42 4.93
C SER A 131 5.90 -3.19 5.97
N ILE A 132 4.93 -2.53 6.61
CA ILE A 132 4.11 -3.21 7.62
C ILE A 132 3.20 -4.25 6.98
N SER A 133 2.59 -3.94 5.83
CA SER A 133 1.85 -4.94 5.05
C SER A 133 2.73 -6.13 4.68
N GLY A 134 4.00 -5.89 4.32
CA GLY A 134 4.97 -6.94 3.95
C GLY A 134 5.37 -7.83 5.12
N LEU A 135 5.55 -7.24 6.31
CA LEU A 135 5.84 -7.97 7.54
C LEU A 135 4.74 -8.96 7.91
N VAL A 136 3.50 -8.69 7.51
CA VAL A 136 2.36 -9.59 7.74
C VAL A 136 2.22 -10.59 6.59
N SER A 137 2.19 -10.11 5.35
CA SER A 137 1.87 -10.97 4.20
C SER A 137 3.00 -11.94 3.85
N MET A 138 4.27 -11.55 3.98
CA MET A 138 5.38 -12.41 3.59
C MET A 138 5.55 -13.66 4.47
N PRO A 139 5.60 -13.56 5.82
CA PRO A 139 5.76 -14.77 6.62
C PRO A 139 4.56 -15.71 6.46
N LEU A 140 3.35 -15.16 6.33
CA LEU A 140 2.16 -15.96 6.04
C LEU A 140 2.30 -16.68 4.70
N ALA A 141 2.67 -15.98 3.63
CA ALA A 141 2.87 -16.59 2.32
C ALA A 141 3.92 -17.72 2.34
N LEU A 142 5.02 -17.52 3.06
CA LEU A 142 6.07 -18.53 3.22
C LEU A 142 5.56 -19.75 4.00
N VAL A 143 4.91 -19.54 5.13
CA VAL A 143 4.42 -20.63 5.99
C VAL A 143 3.32 -21.42 5.28
N THR A 144 2.34 -20.76 4.68
CA THR A 144 1.25 -21.43 3.97
C THR A 144 1.77 -22.14 2.73
N GLY A 145 2.69 -21.52 1.99
CA GLY A 145 3.34 -22.13 0.83
C GLY A 145 4.15 -23.37 1.17
N ALA A 146 4.91 -23.32 2.27
CA ALA A 146 5.70 -24.46 2.76
C ALA A 146 4.81 -25.62 3.24
N ARG A 147 3.73 -25.33 3.97
CA ARG A 147 2.77 -26.38 4.40
C ARG A 147 2.13 -27.08 3.22
N TYR A 148 1.73 -26.30 2.21
CA TYR A 148 1.17 -26.84 0.97
C TYR A 148 2.18 -27.73 0.23
N SER A 149 3.42 -27.27 0.04
CA SER A 149 4.43 -28.04 -0.71
C SER A 149 4.90 -29.30 0.01
N LEU A 150 4.88 -29.32 1.34
CA LEU A 150 5.22 -30.49 2.15
C LEU A 150 4.10 -31.54 2.22
N GLY A 151 2.93 -31.26 1.63
CA GLY A 151 1.79 -32.19 1.63
C GLY A 151 1.24 -32.44 3.03
N ASP A 152 1.20 -31.41 3.88
CA ASP A 152 0.61 -31.50 5.22
C ASP A 152 -0.86 -31.92 5.10
N ARG A 153 -1.15 -33.16 5.51
CA ARG A 153 -2.46 -33.82 5.31
C ARG A 153 -3.61 -33.13 6.05
N TYR A 154 -3.31 -32.25 7.01
CA TYR A 154 -4.31 -31.49 7.77
C TYR A 154 -4.49 -30.06 7.25
N TYR A 155 -3.75 -29.66 6.23
CA TYR A 155 -3.78 -28.32 5.67
C TYR A 155 -4.56 -28.32 4.34
N VAL A 156 -5.78 -27.79 4.37
CA VAL A 156 -6.72 -27.82 3.23
C VAL A 156 -6.67 -26.53 2.41
N ASP A 157 -6.14 -25.44 2.97
CA ASP A 157 -6.17 -24.13 2.33
C ASP A 157 -5.00 -23.94 1.35
N THR A 158 -5.28 -23.47 0.13
CA THR A 158 -4.22 -23.09 -0.81
C THR A 158 -3.53 -21.78 -0.43
N PRO A 159 -2.24 -21.61 -0.73
CA PRO A 159 -1.48 -20.41 -0.35
C PRO A 159 -1.77 -19.18 -1.24
N ASN A 160 -2.70 -19.29 -2.19
CA ASN A 160 -2.99 -18.33 -3.25
C ASN A 160 -3.15 -16.88 -2.75
N THR A 161 -3.92 -16.67 -1.68
CA THR A 161 -4.27 -15.34 -1.18
C THR A 161 -3.06 -14.64 -0.60
N TYR A 162 -2.32 -15.32 0.27
CA TYR A 162 -1.14 -14.75 0.92
C TYR A 162 -0.01 -14.52 -0.09
N LEU A 163 0.19 -15.44 -1.03
CA LEU A 163 1.16 -15.29 -2.12
C LEU A 163 0.83 -14.08 -3.02
N ALA A 164 -0.43 -13.94 -3.43
CA ALA A 164 -0.88 -12.82 -4.24
C ALA A 164 -0.62 -11.47 -3.55
N VAL A 165 -1.03 -11.34 -2.29
CA VAL A 165 -0.80 -10.12 -1.50
C VAL A 165 0.69 -9.86 -1.31
N ALA A 166 1.48 -10.88 -0.96
CA ALA A 166 2.92 -10.73 -0.76
C ALA A 166 3.62 -10.23 -2.02
N LEU A 167 3.29 -10.78 -3.20
CA LEU A 167 3.87 -10.33 -4.47
C LEU A 167 3.55 -8.88 -4.77
N VAL A 168 2.29 -8.46 -4.64
CA VAL A 168 1.92 -7.06 -4.89
C VAL A 168 2.60 -6.13 -3.89
N VAL A 169 2.61 -6.49 -2.61
CA VAL A 169 3.26 -5.70 -1.56
C VAL A 169 4.75 -5.56 -1.81
N VAL A 170 5.45 -6.62 -2.24
CA VAL A 170 6.87 -6.55 -2.64
C VAL A 170 7.09 -5.52 -3.73
N LEU A 171 6.26 -5.52 -4.76
CA LEU A 171 6.38 -4.59 -5.88
C LEU A 171 6.20 -3.14 -5.43
N VAL A 172 5.15 -2.88 -4.65
CA VAL A 172 4.87 -1.54 -4.08
C VAL A 172 6.02 -1.11 -3.16
N TRP A 173 6.43 -1.98 -2.24
CA TRP A 173 7.52 -1.70 -1.29
C TRP A 173 8.82 -1.38 -2.00
N SER A 174 9.21 -2.20 -2.99
CA SER A 174 10.45 -2.02 -3.76
C SER A 174 10.46 -0.70 -4.51
N TYR A 175 9.33 -0.33 -5.12
CA TYR A 175 9.15 0.96 -5.77
C TYR A 175 9.36 2.12 -4.79
N TYR A 176 8.69 2.11 -3.63
CA TYR A 176 8.80 3.21 -2.67
C TYR A 176 10.15 3.26 -1.97
N PHE A 177 10.77 2.11 -1.71
CA PHE A 177 12.13 2.04 -1.19
C PHE A 177 13.12 2.71 -2.13
N TRP A 178 13.05 2.38 -3.42
CA TRP A 178 13.87 3.02 -4.45
C TRP A 178 13.61 4.53 -4.54
N ARG A 179 12.35 4.98 -4.47
CA ARG A 179 11.99 6.41 -4.51
C ARG A 179 12.55 7.17 -3.31
N VAL A 180 12.46 6.61 -2.09
CA VAL A 180 13.03 7.20 -0.89
C VAL A 180 14.56 7.25 -0.98
N ALA A 181 15.20 6.16 -1.42
CA ALA A 181 16.65 6.12 -1.60
C ALA A 181 17.12 7.17 -2.61
N LYS A 182 16.38 7.40 -3.70
CA LYS A 182 16.67 8.45 -4.69
C LYS A 182 16.52 9.86 -4.10
N GLU A 183 15.46 10.10 -3.34
CA GLU A 183 15.22 11.39 -2.67
C GLU A 183 16.35 11.73 -1.69
N LEU A 184 16.77 10.77 -0.86
CA LEU A 184 17.86 10.96 0.11
C LEU A 184 19.23 11.21 -0.55
N ARG A 185 19.47 10.67 -1.76
CA ARG A 185 20.70 10.94 -2.51
C ARG A 185 20.70 12.36 -3.07
N ALA A 186 19.58 12.83 -3.61
CA ALA A 186 19.43 14.18 -4.13
C ALA A 186 19.54 15.27 -3.06
N ASP A 187 19.33 14.93 -1.79
CA ASP A 187 19.53 15.86 -0.67
C ASP A 187 21.00 16.06 -0.28
N ARG A 188 21.89 15.16 -0.69
CA ARG A 188 23.32 15.18 -0.34
C ARG A 188 24.22 15.79 -1.42
N SER A 189 23.69 15.97 -2.63
CA SER A 189 24.35 16.61 -3.78
C SER A 189 23.99 18.08 -3.83
#